data_AF-A0A517E0S1-F1
#
_entry.id   AF-A0A517E0S1-F1
#
_cell.length_a   1.000
_cell.length_b   1.000
_cell.length_c   1.000
_cell.angle_alpha   90.00
_cell.angle_beta   90.00
_cell.angle_gamma   90.00
#
_symmetry.space_group_name_H-M   'P 1'
#
loop_
_entity.id
_entity.type
_entity.pdbx_description
1 polymer ?
#
loop_
_entity_poly.entity_id
_entity_poly.type
_entity_poly.pdbx_seq_one_letter_code
_entity_poly.pdbx_strand_id
1 'polypeptide(L)' 'MTSLAEKEREIETVRSQLHLLVQQKQGDFSDKEVAAMSIYLDKLIVEYELASTRRPNQANPSG' A
#
# COMPACT_ATOMS: atom_id res chain seq x y z
N MET A 1 3.74 -15.88 -5.96
CA MET A 1 4.37 -14.54 -5.83
C MET A 1 3.49 -13.60 -6.60
N THR A 2 2.70 -12.76 -5.93
CA THR A 2 1.97 -11.67 -6.59
C THR A 2 2.99 -10.72 -7.20
N SER A 3 2.77 -10.34 -8.45
CA SER A 3 3.64 -9.44 -9.18
C SER A 3 3.58 -8.03 -8.56
N LEU A 4 4.63 -7.23 -8.73
CA LEU A 4 4.65 -5.83 -8.27
C LEU A 4 3.43 -5.04 -8.76
N ALA A 5 3.00 -5.27 -10.01
CA ALA A 5 1.81 -4.65 -10.58
C ALA A 5 0.50 -5.06 -9.88
N GLU A 6 0.42 -6.31 -9.38
CA GLU A 6 -0.75 -6.76 -8.62
C GLU A 6 -0.78 -6.12 -7.24
N LYS A 7 0.38 -6.00 -6.58
CA LYS A 7 0.52 -5.27 -5.30
C LYS A 7 0.18 -3.79 -5.46
N GLU A 8 0.60 -3.15 -6.54
CA GLU A 8 0.27 -1.74 -6.84
C GLU A 8 -1.25 -1.53 -7.02
N ARG A 9 -1.89 -2.41 -7.80
CA ARG A 9 -3.34 -2.39 -7.98
C ARG A 9 -4.10 -2.63 -6.68
N GLU A 10 -3.59 -3.52 -5.84
CA GLU A 10 -4.18 -3.79 -4.53
C GLU A 10 -4.06 -2.59 -3.60
N ILE A 11 -2.89 -1.93 -3.56
CA ILE A 11 -2.69 -0.65 -2.84
C ILE A 11 -3.70 0.39 -3.30
N GLU A 12 -3.86 0.59 -4.61
CA GLU A 12 -4.80 1.59 -5.13
C GLU A 12 -6.25 1.25 -4.77
N THR A 13 -6.63 -0.03 -4.85
CA THR A 13 -7.97 -0.51 -4.46
C THR A 13 -8.24 -0.22 -2.99
N VAL A 14 -7.30 -0.56 -2.10
CA VAL A 14 -7.44 -0.33 -0.65
C VAL A 14 -7.43 1.16 -0.33
N ARG A 15 -6.65 1.98 -1.04
CA ARG A 15 -6.69 3.45 -0.90
C ARG A 15 -8.08 4.02 -1.23
N SER A 16 -8.68 3.60 -2.34
CA SER A 16 -10.03 4.03 -2.71
C SER A 16 -11.06 3.59 -1.68
N GLN A 17 -10.96 2.35 -1.18
CA GLN A 17 -11.85 1.84 -0.13
C GLN A 17 -11.70 2.61 1.18
N LEU A 18 -10.47 2.90 1.61
CA LEU A 18 -10.20 3.69 2.82
C LEU A 18 -10.76 5.10 2.69
N HIS A 19 -10.60 5.74 1.52
CA HIS A 19 -11.16 7.07 1.28
C HIS A 19 -12.69 7.08 1.39
N LEU A 20 -13.36 6.12 0.75
CA LEU A 20 -14.81 5.98 0.84
C LEU A 20 -15.26 5.70 2.28
N LEU A 21 -14.54 4.84 3.00
CA LEU A 21 -14.84 4.51 4.38
C LEU A 21 -14.71 5.73 5.30
N VAL A 22 -13.62 6.50 5.15
CA VAL A 22 -13.43 7.75 5.88
C VAL A 22 -14.54 8.76 5.56
N GLN A 23 -14.95 8.88 4.30
CA GLN A 23 -16.08 9.74 3.92
C GLN A 23 -17.40 9.28 4.57
N GLN A 24 -17.69 7.98 4.56
CA GLN A 24 -18.88 7.41 5.20
C GLN A 24 -18.89 7.63 6.72
N LYS A 25 -17.71 7.52 7.35
CA LYS A 25 -17.51 7.75 8.78
C LYS A 25 -17.31 9.24 9.13
N GLN A 26 -17.57 10.15 8.19
CA GLN A 26 -17.47 11.61 8.36
C GLN A 26 -16.08 12.10 8.82
N GLY A 27 -15.02 11.42 8.40
CA GLY A 27 -13.67 11.75 8.83
C GLY A 27 -13.27 11.16 10.17
N ASP A 28 -14.04 10.21 10.72
CA ASP A 28 -13.66 9.53 11.96
C ASP A 28 -12.55 8.49 11.70
N PHE A 29 -11.31 8.92 11.89
CA PHE A 29 -10.13 8.06 11.83
C PHE A 29 -9.95 7.16 13.07
N SER A 30 -10.77 7.35 14.11
CA SER A 30 -10.75 6.52 15.33
C SER A 30 -11.63 5.28 15.18
N ASP A 31 -12.46 5.23 14.12
CA ASP A 31 -13.25 4.07 13.80
C ASP A 31 -12.33 2.86 13.56
N LYS A 32 -12.69 1.73 14.18
CA LYS A 32 -11.87 0.53 14.18
C LYS A 32 -11.67 -0.04 12.76
N GLU A 33 -12.65 0.13 11.89
CA GLU A 33 -12.58 -0.33 10.50
C GLU A 33 -11.64 0.58 9.69
N VAL A 34 -11.73 1.89 9.88
CA VAL A 34 -10.80 2.87 9.27
C VAL A 34 -9.36 2.60 9.71
N ALA A 35 -9.15 2.40 11.02
CA ALA A 35 -7.84 2.08 11.57
C ALA A 35 -7.29 0.75 11.04
N ALA A 36 -8.12 -0.30 10.99
CA ALA A 36 -7.71 -1.60 10.46
C ALA A 36 -7.34 -1.53 8.97
N MET A 37 -8.13 -0.79 8.18
CA MET A 37 -7.90 -0.63 6.76
C MET A 37 -6.66 0.24 6.48
N SER A 38 -6.39 1.26 7.31
CA SER A 38 -5.13 2.03 7.28
C SER A 38 -3.93 1.14 7.56
N ILE A 39 -3.97 0.33 8.62
CA ILE A 39 -2.89 -0.61 8.96
C ILE A 39 -2.64 -1.62 7.83
N TYR A 40 -3.71 -2.08 7.18
CA TYR A 40 -3.58 -2.99 6.04
C TYR A 40 -2.89 -2.30 4.85
N LEU A 41 -3.28 -1.06 4.54
CA LEU A 41 -2.66 -0.27 3.50
C LEU A 41 -1.16 -0.05 3.75
N ASP A 42 -0.78 0.33 4.97
CA ASP A 42 0.63 0.49 5.36
C ASP A 42 1.44 -0.79 5.13
N LYS A 43 0.90 -1.95 5.50
CA LYS A 43 1.54 -3.25 5.25
C LYS A 43 1.75 -3.51 3.76
N LEU A 44 0.73 -3.26 2.94
CA LEU A 44 0.83 -3.47 1.49
C LEU A 44 1.90 -2.56 0.86
N ILE A 45 1.99 -1.30 1.30
CA ILE A 45 3.01 -0.36 0.83
C ILE A 45 4.40 -0.88 1.18
N VAL A 46 4.64 -1.24 2.44
CA VAL A 46 5.94 -1.79 2.87
C VAL A 46 6.29 -3.06 2.09
N GLU A 47 5.34 -3.96 1.88
CA GLU A 47 5.59 -5.16 1.09
C GLU A 47 5.89 -4.86 -0.39
N TYR A 48 5.22 -3.87 -0.99
CA TYR A 48 5.52 -3.41 -2.34
C TYR A 48 6.91 -2.81 -2.41
N GLU A 49 7.27 -1.93 -1.47
CA GLU A 49 8.59 -1.32 -1.39
C GLU A 49 9.68 -2.38 -1.25
N LEU A 50 9.51 -3.36 -0.35
CA LEU A 50 10.44 -4.48 -0.16
C LEU A 50 10.56 -5.35 -1.43
N ALA A 51 9.46 -5.61 -2.11
CA ALA A 51 9.47 -6.36 -3.37
C ALA A 51 10.13 -5.55 -4.51
N SER A 52 10.02 -4.22 -4.48
CA SER A 52 10.59 -3.30 -5.45
C SER A 52 12.09 -3.12 -5.24
N THR A 53 12.54 -2.97 -3.97
CA THR A 53 13.97 -2.86 -3.62
C THR A 53 14.74 -4.17 -3.78
N ARG A 54 14.06 -5.32 -3.77
CA ARG A 54 14.67 -6.61 -4.11
C ARG A 54 14.90 -6.82 -5.62
N ARG A 55 14.57 -5.85 -6.49
CA ARG A 55 15.17 -5.81 -7.83
C ARG A 55 16.65 -5.47 -7.65
N PRO A 56 17.59 -6.40 -7.89
CA PRO A 56 19.00 -6.08 -7.78
C PRO A 56 19.32 -4.99 -8.80
N ASN A 57 19.85 -3.89 -8.27
CA ASN A 57 20.82 -3.02 -8.90
C ASN A 57 21.00 -3.21 -10.43
N GLN A 58 20.29 -2.41 -11.21
CA GLN A 58 20.75 -2.01 -12.54
C GLN A 58 21.19 -0.53 -12.47
N ALA A 59 22.05 -0.20 -11.50
CA ALA A 59 22.87 1.00 -11.52
C ALA A 59 24.35 0.57 -11.57
N ASN A 60 24.99 0.95 -12.67
CA ASN A 60 26.34 0.59 -13.09
C ASN A 60 27.40 0.77 -11.99
N PRO A 61 28.50 -0.03 -11.99
CA PRO A 61 29.70 0.34 -11.27
C PRO A 61 30.35 1.52 -12.00
N SER A 62 30.31 2.70 -11.40
CA SER A 62 31.12 3.82 -11.87
C SER A 62 32.59 3.48 -11.65
N GLY A 63 33.31 3.23 -12.75
CA GLY A 63 34.77 3.21 -12.82
C GLY A 63 35.36 4.61 -12.92
#